data_AF-A0A3L6EVC7-F1
#
_entry.id   AF-A0A3L6EVC7-F1
#
_cell.length_a   1.000
_cell.length_b   1.000
_cell.length_c   1.000
_cell.angle_alpha   90.00
_cell.angle_beta   90.00
_cell.angle_gamma   90.00
#
_symmetry.space_group_name_H-M   'P 1'
#
loop_
_entity.id
_entity.type
_entity.pdbx_description
1 polymer ?
#
loop_
_entity_poly.entity_id
_entity_poly.type
_entity_poly.pdbx_seq_one_letter_code
_entity_poly.pdbx_strand_id
1 'polypeptide(L)'
;MEAGHSGQVQQARGIVVQVRDGNLEPALSIMERKMRSSGTERLIRAHTLLDIKDSENRLLALKELMQRVRSQELMLRKIVIKQIRSGPPSHHHYCTC
;
A
#
# COMPACT_ATOMS: atom_id res chain seq x y z
N MET A 1 38.86 46.40 -4.86
CA MET A 1 37.65 46.32 -4.02
C MET A 1 36.78 45.19 -4.56
N GLU A 2 36.75 44.11 -3.77
CA GLU A 2 35.80 42.97 -3.68
C GLU A 2 35.29 42.26 -4.95
N ALA A 3 35.76 41.02 -5.09
CA ALA A 3 35.30 40.02 -6.03
C ALA A 3 33.96 39.40 -5.58
N GLY A 4 32.93 39.53 -6.42
CA GLY A 4 31.66 38.85 -6.25
C GLY A 4 31.82 37.34 -6.34
N HIS A 5 31.84 36.68 -5.19
CA HIS A 5 31.81 35.22 -5.11
C HIS A 5 30.42 34.73 -5.53
N SER A 6 30.32 34.30 -6.79
CA SER A 6 29.25 33.42 -7.25
C SER A 6 29.31 32.12 -6.44
N GLY A 7 28.58 32.09 -5.33
CA GLY A 7 28.38 30.88 -4.54
C GLY A 7 27.70 29.85 -5.41
N GLN A 8 28.48 28.95 -5.99
CA GLN A 8 27.99 27.72 -6.59
C GLN A 8 27.10 27.05 -5.56
N VAL A 9 25.79 27.10 -5.78
CA VAL A 9 24.84 26.26 -5.07
C VAL A 9 25.18 24.85 -5.51
N GLN A 10 26.12 24.21 -4.81
CA GLN A 10 26.23 22.76 -4.81
C GLN A 10 24.81 22.27 -4.57
N GLN A 11 24.27 21.51 -5.53
CA GLN A 11 22.97 20.87 -5.36
C GLN A 11 23.11 19.93 -4.16
N ALA A 12 22.81 20.45 -2.97
CA ALA A 12 22.85 19.68 -1.76
C ALA A 12 21.87 18.53 -1.97
N ARG A 13 22.40 17.32 -2.10
CA ARG A 13 21.61 16.08 -2.11
C ARG A 13 20.96 15.94 -0.73
N GLY A 14 19.83 16.61 -0.51
CA GLY A 14 19.06 16.50 0.73
C GLY A 14 18.36 17.79 1.18
N ILE A 15 17.45 17.66 2.14
CA ILE A 15 16.75 18.79 2.77
C ILE A 15 17.65 19.37 3.86
N VAL A 16 18.16 20.58 3.64
CA VAL A 16 18.99 21.30 4.61
C VAL A 16 18.21 22.46 5.25
N VAL A 17 18.43 22.66 6.55
CA VAL A 17 17.88 23.77 7.33
C VAL A 17 18.99 24.30 8.23
N GLN A 18 19.16 25.63 8.25
CA GLN A 18 20.12 26.29 9.14
C GLN A 18 19.46 26.55 10.49
N VAL A 19 20.16 26.18 11.58
CA VAL A 19 19.75 26.51 12.94
C VAL A 19 20.20 27.94 13.25
N ARG A 20 19.27 28.80 13.66
CA ARG A 20 19.56 30.18 14.07
C ARG A 20 19.45 30.29 15.58
N ASP A 21 20.29 31.14 16.18
CA ASP A 21 20.23 31.52 17.60
C ASP A 21 20.30 30.34 18.58
N GLY A 22 20.93 29.23 18.17
CA GLY A 22 20.97 27.99 18.95
C GLY A 22 19.62 27.29 19.14
N ASN A 23 18.56 27.74 18.44
CA ASN A 23 17.21 27.25 18.65
C ASN A 23 16.87 26.11 17.68
N LEU A 24 16.92 24.88 18.19
CA LEU A 24 16.72 23.66 17.39
C LEU A 24 15.24 23.40 17.06
N GLU A 25 14.32 23.74 17.95
CA GLU A 25 12.89 23.42 17.81
C GLU A 25 12.25 24.03 16.53
N PRO A 26 12.49 25.32 16.20
CA PRO A 26 12.03 25.91 14.96
C PRO A 26 12.68 25.28 13.74
N ALA A 27 13.97 24.93 13.84
CA ALA A 27 14.70 24.32 12.73
C ALA A 27 14.16 22.92 12.39
N LEU A 28 13.83 22.13 13.42
CA LEU A 28 13.18 20.83 13.26
C LEU A 28 11.78 20.96 12.63
N SER A 29 10.97 21.92 13.09
CA SER A 29 9.65 22.18 12.50
C SER A 29 9.73 22.55 11.02
N ILE A 30 10.72 23.36 10.65
CA ILE A 30 10.97 23.73 9.24
C ILE A 30 11.44 22.52 8.44
N MET A 31 12.31 21.69 9.01
CA MET A 31 12.79 20.46 8.36
C MET A 31 11.65 19.48 8.11
N GLU A 32 10.79 19.24 9.10
CA GLU A 32 9.60 18.38 8.95
C GLU A 32 8.70 18.87 7.82
N ARG A 33 8.40 20.18 7.79
CA ARG A 33 7.56 20.77 6.74
C ARG A 33 8.19 20.58 5.35
N LYS A 34 9.49 20.84 5.20
CA LYS A 34 10.20 20.64 3.93
C LYS A 34 10.18 19.17 3.51
N MET A 35 10.39 18.25 4.45
CA MET A 35 10.38 16.79 4.21
C MET A 35 9.01 16.24 3.82
N ARG A 36 7.93 16.80 4.38
CA ARG A 36 6.57 16.46 3.99
C ARG A 36 6.25 16.99 2.59
N SER A 37 6.62 18.24 2.29
CA SER A 37 6.35 18.88 0.98
C SER A 37 7.11 18.24 -0.18
N SER A 38 8.33 17.75 0.05
CA SER A 38 9.13 17.08 -0.98
C SER A 38 8.66 15.66 -1.28
N GLY A 39 7.71 15.12 -0.50
CA GLY A 39 7.28 13.73 -0.59
C GLY A 39 8.30 12.73 -0.04
N THR A 40 9.43 13.20 0.52
CA THR A 40 10.47 12.36 1.09
C THR A 40 9.95 11.55 2.29
N GLU A 41 9.07 12.13 3.11
CA GLU A 41 8.39 11.42 4.21
C GLU A 41 7.64 10.16 3.71
N ARG A 42 6.95 10.27 2.57
CA ARG A 42 6.19 9.16 1.98
C ARG A 42 7.11 8.08 1.43
N LEU A 43 8.20 8.48 0.77
CA LEU A 43 9.19 7.55 0.23
C LEU A 43 9.90 6.78 1.34
N ILE A 44 10.25 7.44 2.45
CA ILE A 44 10.86 6.79 3.61
C ILE A 44 9.88 5.79 4.24
N ARG A 45 8.62 6.19 4.49
CA ARG A 45 7.60 5.30 5.05
C ARG A 45 7.30 4.11 4.15
N ALA A 46 7.18 4.34 2.85
CA ALA A 46 6.98 3.28 1.87
C ALA A 46 8.16 2.30 1.88
N HIS A 47 9.40 2.80 1.86
CA HIS A 47 10.59 1.96 1.89
C HIS A 47 10.68 1.13 3.18
N THR A 48 10.37 1.70 4.35
CA THR A 48 10.34 0.96 5.62
C THR A 48 9.24 -0.11 5.69
N LEU A 49 8.15 0.05 4.94
CA LEU A 49 7.08 -0.95 4.85
C LEU A 49 7.39 -2.05 3.82
N LEU A 50 8.22 -1.74 2.82
CA LEU A 50 8.61 -2.65 1.75
C LEU A 50 9.68 -3.69 2.17
N ASP A 51 10.31 -3.50 3.34
CA ASP A 51 11.18 -4.50 3.97
C ASP A 51 10.44 -5.63 4.71
N ILE A 52 9.10 -5.65 4.66
CA ILE A 52 8.32 -6.87 4.93
C ILE A 52 8.29 -7.66 3.61
N LYS A 53 9.45 -8.28 3.38
CA LYS A 53 9.85 -9.17 2.29
C LYS A 53 8.67 -9.69 1.46
N ASP A 54 8.65 -9.35 0.17
CA ASP A 54 7.71 -9.76 -0.89
C ASP A 54 7.21 -11.23 -0.79
N SER A 55 8.04 -12.11 -0.22
CA SER A 55 7.69 -13.49 0.14
C SER A 55 6.51 -13.63 1.10
N GLU A 56 6.39 -12.82 2.16
CA GLU A 56 5.30 -12.91 3.13
C GLU A 56 3.98 -12.47 2.50
N ASN A 57 3.99 -11.36 1.75
CA ASN A 57 2.82 -10.90 1.00
C ASN A 57 2.40 -11.92 -0.07
N ARG A 58 3.35 -12.57 -0.76
CA ARG A 58 3.06 -13.63 -1.71
C ARG A 58 2.47 -14.88 -1.03
N LEU A 59 2.97 -15.26 0.15
CA LEU A 59 2.43 -16.39 0.91
C LEU A 59 1.02 -16.10 1.45
N LEU A 60 0.75 -14.87 1.90
CA LEU A 60 -0.58 -14.44 2.33
C LEU A 60 -1.58 -14.48 1.16
N ALA A 61 -1.20 -13.94 -0.01
CA ALA A 61 -2.02 -13.98 -1.21
C ALA A 61 -2.30 -15.43 -1.69
N LEU A 62 -1.29 -16.31 -1.66
CA LEU A 62 -1.47 -17.73 -1.98
C LEU A 62 -2.40 -18.42 -0.97
N LYS A 63 -2.31 -18.09 0.33
CA LYS A 63 -3.17 -18.65 1.37
C LYS A 63 -4.62 -18.23 1.19
N GLU A 64 -4.87 -16.96 0.87
CA GLU A 64 -6.21 -16.47 0.53
C GLU A 64 -6.77 -17.16 -0.70
N LEU A 65 -5.96 -17.32 -1.75
CA LEU A 65 -6.36 -18.03 -2.96
C LEU A 65 -6.76 -19.48 -2.67
N MET A 66 -5.95 -20.20 -1.89
CA MET A 66 -6.26 -21.58 -1.48
C MET A 66 -7.56 -21.66 -0.68
N GLN A 67 -7.83 -20.70 0.22
CA GLN A 67 -9.09 -20.66 0.97
C GLN A 67 -10.29 -20.42 0.07
N ARG A 68 -10.18 -19.51 -0.91
CA ARG A 68 -11.25 -19.26 -1.89
C ARG A 68 -11.54 -20.50 -2.74
N VAL A 69 -10.50 -21.17 -3.25
CA VAL A 69 -10.63 -22.41 -4.02
C VAL A 69 -11.30 -23.50 -3.18
N ARG A 70 -10.86 -23.70 -1.92
CA ARG A 70 -11.47 -24.68 -1.01
C ARG A 70 -12.95 -24.36 -0.72
N SER A 71 -13.28 -23.08 -0.53
CA SER A 71 -14.66 -22.65 -0.31
C SER A 71 -15.55 -22.93 -1.54
N GLN A 72 -15.05 -22.64 -2.75
CA GLN A 72 -15.75 -22.96 -3.99
C GLN A 72 -15.96 -24.47 -4.16
N GLU A 73 -14.93 -25.28 -3.89
CA GLU A 73 -15.07 -26.75 -3.97
C GLU A 73 -16.15 -27.27 -3.00
N LEU A 74 -16.16 -26.77 -1.76
CA LEU A 74 -17.19 -27.13 -0.78
C LEU A 74 -18.59 -26.68 -1.21
N MET A 75 -18.72 -25.51 -1.82
CA MET A 75 -19.99 -25.03 -2.37
C MET A 75 -20.49 -25.95 -3.49
N LEU A 76 -19.62 -26.30 -4.43
CA LEU A 76 -19.97 -27.19 -5.54
C LEU A 76 -20.38 -28.58 -5.05
N ARG A 77 -19.66 -29.16 -4.09
CA ARG A 77 -20.06 -30.43 -3.44
C ARG A 77 -21.46 -30.34 -2.83
N LYS A 78 -21.78 -29.24 -2.13
CA LYS A 78 -23.12 -29.02 -1.57
C LYS A 78 -24.18 -28.92 -2.66
N ILE A 79 -23.89 -28.23 -3.76
CA ILE A 79 -24.82 -28.10 -4.90
C ILE A 79 -25.09 -29.48 -5.51
N VAL A 80 -24.05 -30.26 -5.78
CA VAL A 80 -24.20 -31.61 -6.35
C VAL A 80 -25.03 -32.52 -5.44
N ILE A 81 -24.73 -32.53 -4.13
CA ILE A 81 -25.51 -33.29 -3.15
C ILE A 81 -26.97 -32.84 -3.13
N LYS A 82 -27.22 -31.52 -3.18
CA LYS A 82 -28.58 -30.97 -3.23
C LYS A 82 -29.31 -31.44 -4.49
N GLN A 83 -28.68 -31.44 -5.66
CA GLN A 83 -29.28 -31.92 -6.90
C GLN A 83 -29.63 -33.42 -6.84
N ILE A 84 -28.73 -34.25 -6.29
CA ILE A 84 -28.99 -35.68 -6.11
C ILE A 84 -30.17 -35.91 -5.15
N ARG A 85 -30.27 -35.13 -4.07
CA ARG A 85 -31.34 -35.27 -3.06
C ARG A 85 -32.68 -34.67 -3.50
N SER A 86 -32.68 -33.63 -4.32
CA SER A 86 -33.89 -32.86 -4.67
C SER A 86 -34.54 -33.32 -5.98
N GLY A 87 -33.91 -34.21 -6.75
CA GLY A 87 -34.36 -34.56 -8.09
C GLY A 87 -34.19 -33.41 -9.10
N PRO A 88 -34.34 -33.67 -10.43
CA PRO A 88 -34.12 -32.65 -11.45
C PRO A 88 -35.03 -31.44 -11.23
N PRO A 89 -34.54 -30.22 -11.48
CA PRO A 89 -35.32 -29.01 -11.23
C PRO A 89 -36.59 -29.03 -12.08
N SER A 90 -37.75 -29.04 -11.42
CA SER A 90 -39.02 -28.78 -12.07
C SER A 90 -38.98 -27.34 -12.59
N HIS A 91 -38.85 -27.17 -13.90
CA HIS A 91 -38.95 -25.87 -14.57
C HIS A 91 -40.36 -25.31 -14.39
N HIS A 92 -40.63 -24.65 -13.27
CA HIS A 92 -41.77 -23.74 -13.17
C HIS A 92 -41.36 -22.40 -13.79
N HIS A 93 -41.51 -22.31 -15.11
CA HIS A 93 -41.53 -21.04 -15.81
C HIS A 93 -42.85 -20.34 -15.46
N TYR A 94 -42.78 -19.29 -14.64
CA TYR A 94 -43.88 -18.34 -14.52
C TYR A 94 -43.92 -17.52 -15.81
N CYS A 95 -44.82 -17.89 -16.72
CA CYS A 95 -45.29 -16.99 -17.76
C CYS A 95 -46.32 -16.07 -17.11
N THR A 96 -45.97 -14.80 -16.87
CA THR A 96 -46.92 -13.80 -16.38
C THR A 96 -47.42 -13.04 -17.60
N CYS A 97 -48.72 -13.17 -17.87
CA CYS A 97 -49.47 -12.39 -18.87
C CYS A 97 -49.74 -10.98 -18.36
#